data_AF-A0A382CNA0-F1
#
_entry.id   AF-A0A382CNA0-F1
#
_cell.length_a   1.000
_cell.length_b   1.000
_cell.length_c   1.000
_cell.angle_alpha   90.00
_cell.angle_beta   90.00
_cell.angle_gamma   90.00
#
_symmetry.space_group_name_H-M   'P 1'
#
loop_
_entity.id
_entity.type
_entity.pdbx_description
1 polymer ?
#
loop_
_entity_poly.entity_id
_entity_poly.type
_entity_poly.pdbx_seq_one_letter_code
_entity_poly.pdbx_strand_id
1 'polypeptide(L)'
;MKTYLIIIIAALVGEYLIRCLTRYFNLKAMASDLPAEFDGFYDQEQYRKSQQYTRANTKFAYVSSSISLIVMLVFILMGGFNVLDIFVRSFELSPIPTGLIFFVILFLVSDWLSLPFSLYNTFVIEERFGFNQTTIQTFILDKLKTYFLSAVLGFVIMGSILYFFDKAAELAWLYAWMLVSIFIVAAPPIFTTFIS
;
A
#
# COMPACT_ATOMS: atom_id res chain seq x y z
N MET A 1 8.87 26.29 6.27
CA MET A 1 8.97 25.23 5.24
C MET A 1 10.01 24.16 5.57
N LYS A 2 11.26 24.49 5.94
CA LYS A 2 12.30 23.47 6.23
C LYS A 2 11.97 22.55 7.42
N THR A 3 11.37 23.08 8.49
CA THR A 3 11.05 22.29 9.70
C THR A 3 10.05 21.16 9.43
N TYR A 4 8.96 21.44 8.71
CA TYR A 4 7.97 20.42 8.35
C TYR A 4 8.57 19.33 7.47
N LEU A 5 9.42 19.69 6.51
CA LEU A 5 10.11 18.73 5.67
C LEU A 5 11.03 17.81 6.50
N ILE A 6 11.78 18.39 7.45
CA ILE A 6 12.65 17.61 8.36
C ILE A 6 11.82 16.64 9.19
N ILE A 7 10.67 17.08 9.73
CA ILE A 7 9.77 16.22 10.51
C ILE A 7 9.24 15.06 9.65
N ILE A 8 8.80 15.34 8.41
CA ILE A 8 8.30 14.30 7.49
C ILE A 8 9.41 13.29 7.17
N ILE A 9 10.62 13.75 6.82
CA ILE A 9 11.75 12.87 6.52
C ILE A 9 12.11 12.04 7.76
N ALA A 10 12.19 12.66 8.94
CA ALA A 10 12.48 11.96 10.19
C ALA A 10 11.43 10.90 10.51
N ALA A 11 10.14 11.18 10.29
CA ALA A 11 9.05 10.23 10.48
C ALA A 11 9.15 9.04 9.50
N LEU A 12 9.39 9.31 8.21
CA LEU A 12 9.54 8.27 7.18
C LEU A 12 10.75 7.37 7.45
N VAL A 13 11.91 7.97 7.76
CA VAL A 13 13.13 7.23 8.08
C VAL A 13 12.96 6.47 9.38
N GLY A 14 12.38 7.08 10.41
CA GLY A 14 12.11 6.44 11.69
C GLY A 14 11.19 5.23 11.56
N GLU A 15 10.11 5.35 10.79
CA GLU A 15 9.20 4.25 10.49
C GLU A 15 9.91 3.09 9.77
N TYR A 16 10.71 3.41 8.76
CA TYR A 16 11.51 2.41 8.03
C TYR A 16 12.51 1.69 8.94
N LEU A 17 13.18 2.43 9.82
CA LEU A 17 14.13 1.86 10.79
C LEU A 17 13.42 0.91 11.76
N ILE A 18 12.25 1.29 12.29
CA ILE A 18 11.44 0.43 13.15
C ILE A 18 11.07 -0.86 12.41
N ARG A 19 10.59 -0.76 11.15
CA ARG A 19 10.29 -1.95 10.34
C ARG A 19 11.51 -2.84 10.12
N CYS A 20 12.69 -2.25 9.91
CA CYS A 20 13.93 -3.01 9.78
C CYS A 20 14.31 -3.73 11.07
N LEU A 21 14.21 -3.06 12.22
CA LEU A 21 14.47 -3.66 13.52
C LEU A 21 13.51 -4.81 13.80
N THR A 22 12.21 -4.63 13.56
CA THR A 22 11.20 -5.68 13.75
C THR A 22 11.49 -6.89 12.87
N ARG A 23 11.81 -6.68 11.58
CA ARG A 23 12.19 -7.77 10.68
C ARG A 23 13.45 -8.49 11.15
N TYR A 24 14.44 -7.76 11.66
CA TYR A 24 15.67 -8.32 12.19
C TYR A 24 15.38 -9.18 13.43
N PHE A 25 14.64 -8.66 14.41
CA PHE A 25 14.28 -9.41 15.61
C PHE A 25 13.41 -10.62 15.30
N ASN A 26 12.46 -10.51 14.38
CA ASN A 26 11.64 -11.65 13.95
C ASN A 26 12.48 -12.77 13.31
N LEU A 27 13.45 -12.42 12.45
CA LEU A 27 14.35 -13.42 11.87
C LEU A 27 15.31 -14.02 12.89
N LYS A 28 15.76 -13.23 13.88
CA LYS A 28 16.66 -13.69 14.94
C LYS A 28 15.95 -14.63 15.92
N ALA A 29 14.68 -14.36 16.22
CA ALA A 29 13.87 -15.19 17.11
C ALA A 29 13.35 -16.47 16.44
N MET A 30 13.53 -16.62 15.13
CA MET A 30 13.08 -17.79 14.38
C MET A 30 13.95 -19.01 14.71
N ALA A 31 13.37 -19.98 15.41
CA ALA A 31 14.04 -21.23 15.78
C ALA A 31 14.28 -22.09 14.53
N SER A 32 15.53 -22.51 14.32
CA SER A 32 15.94 -23.32 13.17
C SER A 32 15.23 -24.67 13.13
N ASP A 33 15.05 -25.30 14.30
CA ASP A 33 14.46 -26.62 14.45
C ASP A 33 13.07 -26.53 15.08
N LEU A 34 12.23 -27.52 14.79
CA LEU A 34 10.89 -27.60 15.34
C LEU A 34 10.99 -27.78 16.87
N PRO A 35 10.33 -26.95 17.68
CA PRO A 35 10.35 -27.12 19.13
C PRO A 35 9.77 -28.50 19.51
N ALA A 36 10.34 -29.15 20.52
CA ALA A 36 9.96 -30.51 20.93
C ALA A 36 8.47 -30.64 21.28
N GLU A 37 7.83 -29.55 21.71
CA GLU A 37 6.40 -29.46 22.01
C GLU A 37 5.49 -29.70 20.78
N PHE A 38 6.03 -29.52 19.57
CA PHE A 38 5.30 -29.67 18.30
C PHE A 38 5.72 -30.93 17.52
N ASP A 39 6.64 -31.72 18.08
CA ASP A 39 7.11 -32.95 17.45
C ASP A 39 5.96 -33.97 17.35
N GLY A 40 5.76 -34.53 16.16
CA GLY A 40 4.62 -35.41 15.84
C GLY A 40 3.31 -34.70 15.48
N PHE A 41 3.18 -33.38 15.67
CA PHE A 41 2.03 -32.59 15.18
C PHE A 41 2.34 -31.86 13.88
N TYR A 42 3.60 -31.48 13.67
CA TYR A 42 4.06 -30.77 12.48
C TYR A 42 5.18 -31.53 11.79
N ASP A 43 5.14 -31.55 10.45
CA ASP A 43 6.22 -32.07 9.63
C ASP A 43 7.42 -31.11 9.67
N GLN A 44 8.59 -31.65 10.05
CA GLN A 44 9.85 -30.91 10.09
C GLN A 44 10.23 -30.35 8.71
N GLU A 45 9.94 -31.04 7.61
CA GLU A 45 10.25 -30.54 6.27
C GLU A 45 9.41 -29.31 5.92
N GLN A 46 8.11 -29.35 6.22
CA GLN A 46 7.21 -28.20 6.03
C GLN A 46 7.60 -27.02 6.92
N TYR A 47 7.97 -27.28 8.18
CA TYR A 47 8.46 -26.24 9.08
C TYR A 47 9.71 -25.56 8.51
N ARG A 48 10.69 -26.34 8.05
CA ARG A 48 11.91 -25.81 7.42
C ARG A 48 11.59 -25.01 6.14
N LYS A 49 10.65 -25.49 5.31
CA LYS A 49 10.20 -24.79 4.09
C LYS A 49 9.55 -23.45 4.42
N SER A 50 8.71 -23.39 5.47
CA SER A 50 8.06 -22.15 5.91
C SER A 50 9.07 -21.10 6.42
N GLN A 51 10.13 -21.53 7.09
CA GLN A 51 11.21 -20.64 7.52
C GLN A 51 12.01 -20.10 6.33
N GLN A 52 12.34 -20.97 5.37
CA GLN A 52 13.05 -20.55 4.15
C GLN A 52 12.20 -19.53 3.36
N TYR A 53 10.89 -19.76 3.27
CA TYR A 53 9.95 -18.82 2.68
C TYR A 53 9.98 -17.48 3.42
N THR A 54 9.84 -17.50 4.75
CA THR A 54 9.87 -16.27 5.56
C THR A 54 11.18 -15.50 5.41
N ARG A 55 12.32 -16.20 5.38
CA ARG A 55 13.64 -15.58 5.13
C ARG A 55 13.74 -14.97 3.73
N ALA A 56 13.26 -15.67 2.70
CA ALA A 56 13.27 -15.18 1.33
C ALA A 56 12.39 -13.92 1.18
N ASN A 57 11.16 -13.97 1.71
CA ASN A 57 10.24 -12.86 1.69
C ASN A 57 10.77 -11.67 2.51
N THR A 58 11.38 -11.92 3.67
CA THR A 58 11.94 -10.84 4.50
C THR A 58 13.13 -10.15 3.80
N LYS A 59 14.01 -10.91 3.15
CA LYS A 59 15.11 -10.34 2.32
C LYS A 59 14.57 -9.47 1.21
N PHE A 60 13.55 -9.95 0.50
CA PHE A 60 12.90 -9.17 -0.55
C PHE A 60 12.24 -7.90 0.01
N ALA A 61 11.55 -8.01 1.16
CA ALA A 61 10.92 -6.88 1.82
C ALA A 61 11.92 -5.80 2.23
N TYR A 62 13.15 -6.16 2.65
CA TYR A 62 14.19 -5.16 2.88
C TYR A 62 14.53 -4.38 1.61
N VAL A 63 14.76 -5.08 0.49
CA VAL A 63 15.09 -4.44 -0.80
C VAL A 63 13.96 -3.56 -1.29
N SER A 64 12.74 -4.09 -1.36
CA SER A 64 11.58 -3.34 -1.87
C SER A 64 11.28 -2.12 -0.99
N SER A 65 11.25 -2.26 0.33
CA SER A 65 11.00 -1.12 1.23
C SER A 65 12.10 -0.05 1.16
N SER A 66 13.36 -0.43 0.95
CA SER A 66 14.47 0.52 0.80
C SER A 66 14.34 1.33 -0.48
N ILE A 67 14.04 0.66 -1.59
CA ILE A 67 13.81 1.33 -2.88
C ILE A 67 12.61 2.27 -2.78
N SER A 68 11.49 1.80 -2.20
CA SER A 68 10.30 2.63 -2.01
C SER A 68 10.58 3.87 -1.16
N LEU A 69 11.36 3.73 -0.08
CA LEU A 69 11.76 4.88 0.75
C LEU A 69 12.61 5.86 -0.06
N ILE A 70 13.62 5.38 -0.78
CA ILE A 70 14.50 6.23 -1.60
C ILE A 70 13.68 6.99 -2.65
N VAL A 71 12.80 6.29 -3.37
CA VAL A 71 11.94 6.90 -4.38
C VAL A 71 11.02 7.96 -3.76
N MET A 72 10.40 7.68 -2.61
CA MET A 72 9.57 8.64 -1.89
C MET A 72 10.37 9.87 -1.44
N LEU A 73 11.57 9.68 -0.89
CA LEU A 73 12.45 10.78 -0.47
C LEU A 73 12.86 11.64 -1.66
N VAL A 74 13.28 11.03 -2.77
CA VAL A 74 13.62 11.76 -4.01
C VAL A 74 12.41 12.51 -4.53
N PHE A 75 11.22 11.89 -4.57
CA PHE A 75 10.00 12.53 -5.02
C PHE A 75 9.63 13.76 -4.17
N ILE A 76 9.73 13.66 -2.84
CA ILE A 76 9.48 14.79 -1.92
C ILE A 76 10.53 15.89 -2.13
N LEU A 77 11.82 15.54 -2.18
CA LEU A 77 12.92 16.50 -2.27
C LEU A 77 12.96 17.24 -3.61
N MET A 78 12.56 16.58 -4.70
CA MET A 78 12.41 17.19 -6.02
C MET A 78 11.11 17.98 -6.17
N GLY A 79 10.26 18.03 -5.14
CA GLY A 79 8.99 18.75 -5.19
C GLY A 79 7.96 18.09 -6.11
N GLY A 80 7.97 16.76 -6.25
CA GLY A 80 7.10 16.00 -7.14
C GLY A 80 5.61 16.29 -6.94
N PHE A 81 5.17 16.52 -5.69
CA PHE A 81 3.80 16.97 -5.40
C PHE A 81 3.46 18.32 -6.04
N ASN A 82 4.39 19.29 -6.00
CA ASN A 82 4.18 20.60 -6.59
C ASN A 82 4.19 20.53 -8.13
N VAL A 83 5.10 19.74 -8.71
CA VAL A 83 5.13 19.50 -10.16
C VAL A 83 3.80 18.91 -10.63
N LEU A 84 3.28 17.92 -9.90
CA LEU A 84 2.00 17.32 -10.23
C LEU A 84 0.83 18.28 -10.04
N ASP A 85 0.80 19.07 -8.96
CA ASP A 85 -0.26 20.05 -8.73
C ASP A 85 -0.31 21.10 -9.86
N ILE A 86 0.83 21.64 -10.28
CA ILE A 86 0.93 22.57 -11.41
C ILE A 86 0.45 21.90 -12.70
N PHE A 87 0.89 20.66 -12.96
CA PHE A 87 0.47 19.90 -14.14
C PHE A 87 -1.06 19.71 -14.18
N VAL A 88 -1.68 19.31 -13.07
CA VAL A 88 -3.13 19.08 -13.03
C VAL A 88 -3.92 20.39 -13.10
N ARG A 89 -3.40 21.48 -12.51
CA ARG A 89 -4.02 22.81 -12.63
C ARG A 89 -3.96 23.38 -14.04
N SER A 90 -3.00 22.94 -14.86
CA SER A 90 -2.90 23.39 -16.26
C SER A 90 -4.10 22.99 -17.14
N PHE A 91 -4.93 22.05 -16.68
CA PHE A 91 -6.18 21.68 -17.36
C PHE A 91 -7.33 22.69 -17.11
N GLU A 92 -7.13 23.71 -16.26
CA GLU A 92 -8.11 24.79 -15.97
C GLU A 92 -9.50 24.28 -15.54
N LEU A 93 -9.54 23.14 -14.86
CA LEU A 93 -10.78 22.53 -14.36
C LEU A 93 -11.22 23.17 -13.04
N SER A 94 -12.47 22.89 -12.63
CA SER A 94 -12.96 23.27 -11.30
C SER A 94 -12.19 22.54 -10.18
N PRO A 95 -12.25 23.03 -8.92
CA PRO A 95 -11.43 22.49 -7.82
C PRO A 95 -11.62 20.98 -7.58
N ILE A 96 -12.84 20.47 -7.71
CA ILE A 96 -13.17 19.06 -7.43
C ILE A 96 -12.56 18.12 -8.49
N PRO A 97 -12.82 18.26 -9.81
CA PRO A 97 -12.14 17.46 -10.83
C PRO A 97 -10.62 17.56 -10.80
N THR A 98 -10.08 18.75 -10.52
CA THR A 98 -8.62 18.96 -10.37
C THR A 98 -8.06 18.09 -9.24
N GLY A 99 -8.70 18.12 -8.05
CA GLY A 99 -8.30 17.27 -6.93
C GLY A 99 -8.43 15.78 -7.23
N LEU A 100 -9.50 15.36 -7.89
CA LEU A 100 -9.70 13.96 -8.28
C LEU A 100 -8.61 13.46 -9.22
N ILE A 101 -8.29 14.22 -10.28
CA ILE A 101 -7.23 13.86 -11.23
C ILE A 101 -5.87 13.78 -10.52
N PHE A 102 -5.59 14.72 -9.62
CA PHE A 102 -4.37 14.70 -8.81
C PHE A 102 -4.22 13.39 -8.02
N PHE A 103 -5.27 12.96 -7.31
CA PHE A 103 -5.25 11.69 -6.58
C PHE A 103 -5.16 10.46 -7.49
N VAL A 104 -5.85 10.47 -8.64
CA VAL A 104 -5.78 9.37 -9.62
C VAL A 104 -4.36 9.22 -10.16
N ILE A 105 -3.69 10.31 -10.53
CA ILE A 105 -2.31 10.25 -11.03
C ILE A 105 -1.36 9.74 -9.94
N LEU A 106 -1.49 10.25 -8.71
CA LEU A 106 -0.68 9.75 -7.58
C LEU A 106 -0.90 8.25 -7.35
N PHE A 107 -2.15 7.79 -7.38
CA PHE A 107 -2.48 6.38 -7.25
C PHE A 107 -1.83 5.53 -8.35
N LEU A 108 -1.96 5.94 -9.61
CA LEU A 108 -1.39 5.21 -10.75
C LEU A 108 0.15 5.16 -10.70
N VAL A 109 0.80 6.28 -10.37
CA VAL A 109 2.26 6.34 -10.21
C VAL A 109 2.71 5.43 -9.06
N SER A 110 1.99 5.46 -7.94
CA SER A 110 2.29 4.60 -6.79
C SER A 110 2.11 3.11 -7.12
N ASP A 111 1.02 2.74 -7.81
CA ASP A 111 0.83 1.34 -8.21
C ASP A 111 1.91 0.91 -9.19
N TRP A 112 2.21 1.73 -10.20
CA TRP A 112 3.26 1.47 -11.19
C TRP A 112 4.62 1.20 -10.56
N LEU A 113 5.01 2.00 -9.55
CA LEU A 113 6.26 1.80 -8.81
C LEU A 113 6.23 0.50 -7.98
N SER A 114 5.07 0.10 -7.48
CA SER A 114 4.89 -1.12 -6.68
C SER A 114 4.78 -2.40 -7.52
N LEU A 115 4.36 -2.27 -8.79
CA LEU A 115 3.98 -3.37 -9.66
C LEU A 115 5.14 -4.35 -9.93
N PRO A 116 6.38 -3.92 -10.23
CA PRO A 116 7.52 -4.82 -10.36
C PRO A 116 7.77 -5.65 -9.09
N PHE A 117 7.58 -5.06 -7.91
CA PHE A 117 7.76 -5.77 -6.65
C PHE A 117 6.65 -6.80 -6.42
N SER A 118 5.41 -6.45 -6.76
CA SER A 118 4.28 -7.38 -6.69
C SER A 118 4.48 -8.58 -7.62
N LEU A 119 4.89 -8.33 -8.87
CA LEU A 119 5.16 -9.39 -9.85
C LEU A 119 6.29 -10.32 -9.38
N TYR A 120 7.38 -9.76 -8.87
CA TYR A 120 8.50 -10.56 -8.36
C TYR A 120 8.07 -11.40 -7.16
N ASN A 121 7.30 -10.83 -6.24
CA ASN A 121 6.81 -11.58 -5.08
C ASN A 121 5.93 -12.78 -5.51
N THR A 122 4.93 -12.55 -6.36
CA THR A 122 4.00 -13.60 -6.78
C THR A 122 4.65 -14.64 -7.70
N PHE A 123 5.28 -14.20 -8.79
CA PHE A 123 5.76 -15.13 -9.82
C PHE A 123 7.18 -15.67 -9.60
N VAL A 124 7.94 -15.13 -8.64
CA VAL A 124 9.28 -15.64 -8.32
C VAL A 124 9.36 -16.18 -6.90
N ILE A 125 8.92 -15.43 -5.89
CA ILE A 125 9.00 -15.89 -4.50
C ILE A 125 7.94 -16.94 -4.23
N GLU A 126 6.66 -16.60 -4.37
CA GLU A 126 5.56 -17.53 -4.05
C GLU A 126 5.58 -18.78 -4.96
N GLU A 127 5.86 -18.60 -6.26
CA GLU A 127 6.04 -19.72 -7.20
C GLU A 127 7.15 -20.68 -6.76
N ARG A 128 8.31 -20.16 -6.32
CA ARG A 128 9.44 -20.99 -5.85
C ARG A 128 9.07 -21.89 -4.67
N PHE A 129 8.14 -21.46 -3.84
CA PHE A 129 7.68 -22.24 -2.70
C PHE A 129 6.39 -23.03 -3.00
N GLY A 130 5.83 -22.92 -4.20
CA GLY A 130 4.58 -23.57 -4.60
C GLY A 130 3.33 -22.97 -3.95
N PHE A 131 3.41 -21.72 -3.50
CA PHE A 131 2.27 -20.99 -2.91
C PHE A 131 1.48 -20.18 -3.95
N ASN A 132 2.07 -19.90 -5.11
CA ASN A 132 1.37 -19.18 -6.15
C ASN A 132 0.23 -20.03 -6.73
N GLN A 133 -0.98 -19.50 -6.66
CA GLN A 133 -2.19 -20.07 -7.26
C GLN A 133 -2.73 -19.17 -8.40
N THR A 134 -1.97 -18.15 -8.78
CA THR A 134 -2.39 -17.13 -9.74
C THR A 134 -1.62 -17.25 -11.05
N THR A 135 -2.33 -17.07 -12.16
CA THR A 135 -1.73 -16.94 -13.49
C THR A 135 -1.52 -15.47 -13.84
N ILE A 136 -0.68 -15.17 -14.83
CA ILE A 136 -0.52 -13.81 -15.35
C ILE A 136 -1.87 -13.23 -15.80
N GLN A 137 -2.73 -14.04 -16.41
CA GLN A 137 -4.07 -13.61 -16.82
C GLN A 137 -4.94 -13.25 -15.63
N THR A 138 -4.96 -14.10 -14.60
CA THR A 138 -5.71 -13.84 -13.35
C THR A 138 -5.20 -12.57 -12.68
N PHE A 139 -3.87 -12.40 -12.58
CA PHE A 139 -3.24 -11.23 -11.98
C PHE A 139 -3.65 -9.92 -12.68
N ILE A 140 -3.64 -9.88 -14.01
CA ILE A 140 -4.04 -8.69 -14.78
C ILE A 140 -5.53 -8.41 -14.61
N LEU A 141 -6.37 -9.45 -14.68
CA LEU A 141 -7.82 -9.29 -14.50
C LEU A 141 -8.16 -8.77 -13.10
N ASP A 142 -7.49 -9.26 -12.06
CA ASP A 142 -7.73 -8.83 -10.69
C ASP A 142 -7.20 -7.41 -10.44
N LYS A 143 -6.09 -7.03 -11.08
CA LYS A 143 -5.63 -5.63 -11.10
C LYS A 143 -6.63 -4.70 -11.76
N LEU A 144 -7.19 -5.08 -12.92
CA LEU A 144 -8.22 -4.27 -13.60
C LEU A 144 -9.50 -4.14 -12.76
N LYS A 145 -9.97 -5.22 -12.13
CA LYS A 145 -11.09 -5.17 -11.18
C LYS A 145 -10.80 -4.23 -10.01
N THR A 146 -9.59 -4.32 -9.46
CA THR A 146 -9.15 -3.46 -8.36
C THR A 146 -9.13 -2.00 -8.77
N TYR A 147 -8.64 -1.69 -9.98
CA TYR A 147 -8.66 -0.32 -10.51
C TYR A 147 -10.07 0.19 -10.73
N PHE A 148 -10.96 -0.63 -11.30
CA PHE A 148 -12.35 -0.25 -11.50
C PHE A 148 -13.04 0.04 -10.16
N LEU A 149 -12.91 -0.87 -9.19
CA LEU A 149 -13.50 -0.71 -7.86
C LEU A 149 -12.92 0.50 -7.13
N SER A 150 -11.59 0.68 -7.18
CA SER A 150 -10.90 1.82 -6.57
C SER A 150 -11.29 3.14 -7.24
N ALA A 151 -11.51 3.16 -8.54
CA ALA A 151 -11.97 4.34 -9.26
C ALA A 151 -13.40 4.71 -8.84
N VAL A 152 -14.32 3.75 -8.79
CA VAL A 152 -15.71 3.98 -8.38
C VAL A 152 -15.78 4.44 -6.91
N LEU A 153 -15.19 3.69 -5.99
CA LEU A 153 -15.21 4.03 -4.56
C LEU A 153 -14.41 5.29 -4.27
N GLY A 154 -13.23 5.42 -4.88
CA GLY A 154 -12.38 6.59 -4.75
C GLY A 154 -13.08 7.85 -5.25
N PHE A 155 -13.77 7.80 -6.38
CA PHE A 155 -14.53 8.94 -6.89
C PHE A 155 -15.66 9.33 -5.94
N VAL A 156 -16.44 8.37 -5.43
CA VAL A 156 -17.55 8.64 -4.50
C VAL A 156 -17.02 9.25 -3.19
N ILE A 157 -16.02 8.63 -2.58
CA ILE A 157 -15.51 9.06 -1.26
C ILE A 157 -14.71 10.35 -1.40
N MET A 158 -13.68 10.35 -2.26
CA MET A 158 -12.80 11.51 -2.42
C MET A 158 -13.57 12.69 -3.01
N GLY A 159 -14.45 12.45 -3.98
CA GLY A 159 -15.29 13.49 -4.57
C GLY A 159 -16.22 14.12 -3.53
N SER A 160 -16.83 13.32 -2.65
CA SER A 160 -17.67 13.83 -1.56
C SER A 160 -16.87 14.61 -0.52
N ILE A 161 -15.66 14.15 -0.17
CA ILE A 161 -14.76 14.90 0.73
C ILE A 161 -14.42 16.25 0.11
N LEU A 162 -13.95 16.27 -1.15
CA LEU A 162 -13.62 17.53 -1.84
C LEU A 162 -14.83 18.45 -1.94
N TYR A 163 -16.03 17.90 -2.19
CA TYR A 163 -17.28 18.65 -2.21
C TYR A 163 -17.61 19.30 -0.85
N PHE A 164 -17.46 18.57 0.26
CA PHE A 164 -17.69 19.14 1.59
C PHE A 164 -16.70 20.25 1.91
N PHE A 165 -15.42 20.09 1.55
CA PHE A 165 -14.42 21.13 1.75
C PHE A 165 -14.61 22.36 0.84
N ASP A 166 -15.25 22.20 -0.32
CA ASP A 166 -15.63 23.31 -1.21
C ASP A 166 -16.88 24.07 -0.72
N LYS A 167 -17.87 23.37 -0.12
CA LYS A 167 -19.19 23.95 0.20
C LYS A 167 -19.49 24.16 1.68
N ALA A 168 -19.03 23.27 2.57
CA ALA A 168 -19.47 23.22 3.98
C ALA A 168 -18.52 23.94 4.96
N ALA A 169 -17.48 24.61 4.44
CA ALA A 169 -16.53 25.47 5.15
C ALA A 169 -16.13 24.91 6.53
N GLU A 170 -16.62 25.49 7.63
CA GLU A 170 -16.20 25.15 9.00
C GLU A 170 -16.61 23.76 9.48
N LEU A 171 -17.72 23.19 8.98
CA LEU A 171 -18.21 21.86 9.36
C LEU A 171 -17.80 20.77 8.35
N ALA A 172 -17.06 21.12 7.29
CA ALA A 172 -16.61 20.20 6.25
C ALA A 172 -15.86 18.99 6.82
N TRP A 173 -15.00 19.21 7.82
CA TRP A 173 -14.24 18.15 8.48
C TRP A 173 -15.15 17.14 9.18
N LEU A 174 -16.25 17.58 9.79
CA LEU A 174 -17.19 16.72 10.51
C LEU A 174 -17.99 15.86 9.52
N TYR A 175 -18.46 16.45 8.41
CA TYR A 175 -19.15 15.70 7.36
C TYR A 175 -18.23 14.68 6.67
N ALA A 176 -17.00 15.06 6.35
CA ALA A 176 -16.00 14.15 5.79
C ALA A 176 -15.68 13.02 6.79
N TRP A 177 -15.50 13.35 8.07
CA TRP A 177 -15.25 12.35 9.12
C TRP A 177 -16.42 11.36 9.27
N MET A 178 -17.67 11.84 9.30
CA MET A 178 -18.84 10.96 9.36
C MET A 178 -18.94 10.06 8.14
N LEU A 179 -18.75 10.61 6.94
CA LEU A 179 -18.77 9.84 5.69
C LEU A 179 -17.74 8.72 5.71
N VAL A 180 -16.48 9.04 6.04
CA VAL A 180 -15.39 8.07 6.09
C VAL A 180 -15.62 7.04 7.19
N SER A 181 -16.12 7.45 8.35
CA SER A 181 -16.41 6.53 9.47
C SER A 181 -17.51 5.53 9.10
N ILE A 182 -18.61 6.01 8.49
CA ILE A 182 -19.68 5.14 8.00
C ILE A 182 -19.13 4.18 6.94
N PHE A 183 -18.31 4.68 6.01
CA PHE A 183 -17.71 3.84 4.98
C PHE A 183 -16.81 2.75 5.58
N ILE A 184 -15.95 3.07 6.56
CA ILE A 184 -15.07 2.09 7.21
C ILE A 184 -15.87 0.97 7.89
N VAL A 185 -17.01 1.31 8.52
CA VAL A 185 -17.87 0.31 9.19
C VAL A 185 -18.69 -0.50 8.18
N ALA A 186 -19.17 0.14 7.11
CA ALA A 186 -20.02 -0.48 6.11
C ALA A 186 -19.26 -1.29 5.05
N ALA A 187 -18.00 -0.95 4.76
CA ALA A 187 -17.23 -1.57 3.68
C ALA A 187 -16.99 -3.07 3.90
N PRO A 188 -16.56 -3.57 5.08
CA PRO A 188 -16.35 -5.00 5.29
C PRO A 188 -17.59 -5.87 5.01
N PRO A 189 -18.78 -5.61 5.59
CA PRO A 189 -19.96 -6.44 5.31
C PRO A 189 -20.39 -6.38 3.84
N ILE A 190 -20.35 -5.20 3.21
CA ILE A 190 -20.64 -5.03 1.78
C ILE A 190 -19.68 -5.89 0.95
N PHE A 191 -18.37 -5.82 1.23
CA PHE A 191 -17.37 -6.59 0.51
C PHE A 191 -17.61 -8.09 0.66
N THR A 192 -17.87 -8.57 1.87
CA THR A 192 -18.13 -10.00 2.11
C THR A 192 -19.46 -10.51 1.57
N THR A 193 -20.42 -9.65 1.26
CA THR A 193 -21.73 -10.09 0.74
C THR A 193 -21.79 -10.01 -0.79
N PHE A 194 -21.12 -9.01 -1.38
CA PHE A 194 -21.21 -8.72 -2.81
C PHE A 194 -19.94 -9.06 -3.60
N ILE A 195 -18.79 -9.23 -2.93
CA ILE A 195 -17.47 -9.39 -3.57
C ILE A 195 -16.79 -10.74 -3.20
N SER A 196 -17.36 -11.55 -2.29
CA SER A 196 -16.92 -12.92 -2.01
C SER A 196 -17.46 -13.94 -3.01
#